data_AF-A0A5S9MNI6-F1
#
_entry.id   AF-A0A5S9MNI6-F1
#
_cell.length_a   1.000
_cell.length_b   1.000
_cell.length_c   1.000
_cell.angle_alpha   90.00
_cell.angle_beta   90.00
_cell.angle_gamma   90.00
#
_symmetry.space_group_name_H-M   'P 1'
#
loop_
_entity.id
_entity.type
_entity.pdbx_description
1 polymer ?
#
loop_
_entity_poly.entity_id
_entity_poly.type
_entity_poly.pdbx_seq_one_letter_code
_entity_poly.pdbx_strand_id
1 'polypeptide(L)' 'MNPSTKLNIDYTATTGLTLQDRYIRPARTFSDKKKNYVNPNNPDAGRDVPTYGLSFKVVGQSKDRSVGKVLISKSN' A
#
# COMPACT_ATOMS: atom_id res chain seq x y z
N MET A 1 2.36 0.14 14.28
CA MET A 1 2.55 0.06 12.81
C MET A 1 2.96 1.42 12.31
N ASN A 2 3.89 1.44 11.36
CA ASN A 2 4.72 2.60 11.09
C ASN A 2 4.39 3.17 9.69
N PRO A 3 4.53 4.49 9.48
CA PRO A 3 4.49 5.10 8.15
C PRO A 3 5.53 4.49 7.21
N SER A 4 5.31 4.60 5.90
CA SER A 4 6.37 4.34 4.93
C SER A 4 7.48 5.39 5.05
N THR A 5 8.69 5.01 4.65
CA THR A 5 9.82 5.94 4.54
C THR A 5 9.52 6.98 3.47
N LYS A 6 9.71 8.26 3.78
CA LYS A 6 9.55 9.33 2.78
C LYS A 6 10.56 9.14 1.65
N LEU A 7 10.08 9.22 0.42
CA LEU A 7 10.91 9.19 -0.78
C LEU A 7 10.91 10.57 -1.44
N ASN A 8 12.11 11.11 -1.64
CA ASN A 8 12.36 12.31 -2.43
C ASN A 8 13.36 11.93 -3.52
N ILE A 9 13.00 12.14 -4.78
CA ILE A 9 13.88 11.88 -5.92
C ILE A 9 14.11 13.19 -6.66
N ASP A 10 15.38 13.53 -6.85
CA ASP A 10 15.81 14.71 -7.58
C ASP A 10 16.37 14.29 -8.94
N TYR A 11 15.64 14.63 -10.01
CA TYR A 11 16.06 14.45 -11.39
C TYR A 11 16.27 15.80 -12.09
N THR A 12 16.47 16.89 -11.34
CA THR A 12 16.60 18.24 -11.91
C THR A 12 17.72 18.32 -12.94
N ALA A 13 18.84 17.63 -12.71
CA ALA A 13 19.97 17.57 -13.63
C ALA A 13 19.66 16.89 -14.98
N THR A 14 18.63 16.03 -15.06
CA THR A 14 18.30 15.25 -16.27
C THR A 14 17.01 15.73 -16.93
N THR A 15 15.98 16.03 -16.14
CA THR A 15 14.63 16.36 -16.63
C THR A 15 14.09 17.68 -16.08
N GLY A 16 14.81 18.35 -15.17
CA GLY A 16 14.32 19.55 -14.48
C GLY A 16 13.24 19.28 -13.43
N LEU A 17 12.95 18.02 -13.11
CA LEU A 17 11.85 17.62 -12.23
C LEU A 17 12.30 16.98 -10.93
N THR A 18 11.45 17.10 -9.91
CA THR A 18 11.59 16.41 -8.62
C THR A 18 10.31 15.61 -8.32
N LEU A 19 10.45 14.47 -7.66
CA LEU A 19 9.34 13.68 -7.15
C LEU A 19 9.38 13.63 -5.62
N GLN A 20 8.26 13.93 -4.98
CA GLN A 20 8.10 13.86 -3.52
C GLN A 20 6.92 12.97 -3.16
N ASP A 21 7.17 11.95 -2.33
CA ASP A 21 6.11 11.14 -1.74
C ASP A 21 5.45 11.90 -0.57
N ARG A 22 4.17 12.25 -0.76
CA ARG A 22 3.35 12.95 0.24
C ARG A 22 2.38 12.02 0.96
N TYR A 23 2.23 10.76 0.56
CA TYR A 23 1.21 9.85 1.10
C TYR A 23 1.84 8.64 1.80
N ILE A 24 2.32 8.87 3.02
CA ILE A 24 3.01 7.86 3.84
C ILE A 24 2.10 7.18 4.88
N ARG A 25 0.78 7.28 4.73
CA ARG A 25 -0.17 6.76 5.73
C ARG A 25 -0.20 5.22 5.69
N PRO A 26 -0.07 4.52 6.83
CA PRO A 26 -0.04 3.07 6.83
C PRO A 26 -1.42 2.47 6.51
N ALA A 27 -1.47 1.62 5.49
CA ALA A 27 -2.64 0.81 5.15
C ALA A 27 -2.53 -0.57 5.84
N ARG A 28 -3.36 -0.79 6.87
CA ARG A 28 -3.28 -1.99 7.73
C ARG A 28 -4.11 -3.18 7.23
N THR A 29 -5.07 -2.89 6.36
CA THR A 29 -6.07 -3.86 5.91
C THR A 29 -6.13 -3.82 4.39
N PHE A 30 -5.85 -4.94 3.76
CA PHE A 30 -6.31 -5.24 2.42
C PHE A 30 -7.72 -5.81 2.48
N SER A 31 -8.57 -5.41 1.54
CA SER A 31 -9.86 -6.04 1.26
C SER A 31 -10.09 -6.04 -0.24
N ASP A 32 -10.42 -7.20 -0.81
CA ASP A 32 -10.68 -7.34 -2.25
C ASP A 32 -12.08 -6.82 -2.66
N LYS A 33 -13.04 -6.83 -1.73
CA LYS A 33 -14.44 -6.41 -1.96
C LYS A 33 -14.70 -4.94 -1.68
N LYS A 34 -13.98 -4.35 -0.72
CA LYS A 34 -14.27 -2.98 -0.21
C LYS A 34 -13.36 -1.89 -0.76
N LYS A 35 -12.29 -2.23 -1.46
CA LYS A 35 -11.27 -1.27 -1.90
C LYS A 35 -10.94 -1.48 -3.37
N ASN A 36 -10.76 -0.38 -4.08
CA ASN A 36 -10.24 -0.37 -5.43
C ASN A 36 -8.73 -0.08 -5.39
N TYR A 37 -7.95 -0.93 -6.05
CA TYR A 37 -6.49 -0.77 -6.19
C TYR A 37 -6.07 -0.42 -7.62
N VAL A 38 -7.03 -0.06 -8.48
CA VAL A 38 -6.79 0.52 -9.81
C VAL A 38 -6.63 2.03 -9.69
N ASN A 39 -5.73 2.59 -10.50
CA ASN A 39 -5.58 4.03 -10.65
C ASN A 39 -5.97 4.43 -12.09
N PRO A 40 -7.12 5.10 -12.32
CA PRO A 40 -7.58 5.44 -13.66
C PRO A 40 -6.66 6.45 -14.37
N ASN A 41 -5.91 7.26 -13.62
CA ASN A 41 -4.99 8.24 -14.18
C ASN A 41 -3.61 7.64 -14.53
N ASN A 42 -3.29 6.48 -13.95
CA ASN A 42 -2.08 5.72 -14.28
C ASN A 42 -2.37 4.22 -14.10
N PRO A 43 -2.99 3.57 -15.11
CA PRO A 43 -3.43 2.18 -15.03
C PRO A 43 -2.29 1.19 -14.76
N ASP A 44 -1.09 1.48 -15.28
CA ASP A 44 0.10 0.63 -15.13
C ASP A 44 0.58 0.53 -13.67
N ALA A 45 0.25 1.52 -12.84
CA ALA A 45 0.58 1.53 -11.41
C ALA A 45 -0.43 0.78 -10.54
N GLY A 46 -1.62 0.45 -11.08
CA GLY A 46 -2.70 -0.19 -10.34
C GLY A 46 -2.70 -1.71 -10.43
N ARG A 47 -3.63 -2.34 -9.68
CA ARG A 47 -3.95 -3.76 -9.84
C ARG A 47 -5.45 -3.98 -9.78
N ASP A 48 -5.99 -4.61 -10.83
CA ASP A 48 -7.34 -5.16 -10.80
C ASP A 48 -7.32 -6.50 -10.03
N VAL A 49 -8.10 -6.57 -8.97
CA VAL A 49 -8.06 -7.65 -7.97
C VAL A 49 -9.41 -8.38 -8.01
N PRO A 50 -9.42 -9.73 -8.14
CA PRO A 50 -10.67 -10.48 -8.14
C PRO A 50 -11.39 -10.37 -6.79
N THR A 51 -12.73 -10.35 -6.81
CA THR A 51 -13.55 -10.21 -5.61
C THR A 51 -13.95 -11.57 -5.04
N TYR A 52 -13.28 -12.00 -3.96
CA TYR A 52 -13.63 -13.22 -3.21
C TYR A 52 -14.22 -12.95 -1.83
N GLY A 53 -14.28 -11.68 -1.40
CA GLY A 53 -14.66 -11.29 -0.05
C GLY A 53 -13.53 -11.44 0.98
N LEU A 54 -12.28 -11.58 0.53
CA LEU A 54 -11.12 -11.76 1.40
C LEU A 54 -10.62 -10.43 1.97
N SER A 55 -10.14 -10.50 3.20
CA SER A 55 -9.48 -9.41 3.90
C SER A 55 -8.24 -9.92 4.64
N PHE A 56 -7.12 -9.21 4.48
CA PHE A 56 -5.88 -9.45 5.20
C PHE A 56 -5.59 -8.23 6.07
N LYS A 57 -5.59 -8.41 7.39
CA LYS A 57 -5.36 -7.33 8.34
C LYS A 57 -4.12 -7.62 9.17
N VAL A 58 -3.15 -6.72 9.15
CA VAL A 58 -2.02 -6.80 10.07
C VAL A 58 -2.51 -6.40 11.47
N VAL A 59 -2.43 -7.33 12.41
CA VAL A 59 -2.91 -7.16 13.80
C VAL A 59 -1.77 -7.09 14.82
N GLY A 60 -0.56 -7.46 14.43
CA GLY A 60 0.62 -7.38 15.30
C GLY A 60 1.93 -7.36 14.51
N GLN A 61 2.99 -6.89 15.16
CA GLN A 61 4.33 -6.79 14.59
C GLN A 61 5.35 -6.94 15.73
N SER A 62 6.43 -7.68 15.48
CA SER A 62 7.62 -7.78 16.35
C SER A 62 8.34 -6.43 16.49
N LYS A 63 9.16 -6.27 17.54
CA LYS A 63 9.87 -5.00 17.82
C LYS A 63 10.83 -4.59 16.70
N ASP A 64 11.57 -5.56 16.18
CA ASP A 64 12.54 -5.44 15.09
C ASP A 64 11.89 -5.52 13.70
N ARG A 65 10.58 -5.79 13.63
CA ARG A 65 9.77 -5.87 12.41
C ARG A 65 10.08 -7.09 11.53
N SER A 66 10.81 -8.08 12.02
CA SER A 66 11.12 -9.32 11.27
C SER A 66 9.90 -10.23 11.09
N VAL A 67 8.96 -10.19 12.05
CA VAL A 67 7.72 -11.01 12.05
C VAL A 67 6.47 -10.14 12.17
N GLY A 68 5.42 -10.49 11.41
CA GLY A 68 4.08 -9.89 11.46
C GLY A 68 2.98 -10.90 11.76
N LYS A 69 1.96 -10.49 12.52
CA LYS A 69 0.74 -11.28 12.76
C LYS A 69 -0.37 -10.77 11.84
N VAL A 70 -0.89 -11.65 10.97
CA VAL A 70 -1.93 -11.32 10.00
C VAL A 70 -3.20 -12.10 10.31
N LEU A 71 -4.33 -11.39 10.37
CA LEU A 71 -5.65 -11.98 10.40
C LEU A 71 -6.17 -12.08 8.95
N ILE A 72 -6.48 -13.30 8.53
CA ILE A 72 -7.13 -13.59 7.25
C ILE A 72 -8.60 -13.87 7.54
N SER A 73 -9.50 -13.20 6.85
CA SER A 73 -10.94 -13.39 7.00
C SER A 73 -11.66 -13.33 5.66
N LYS A 74 -12.83 -13.97 5.58
CA LYS A 74 -13.73 -13.87 4.45
C LYS A 74 -15.07 -13.29 4.91
N SER A 75 -15.60 -12.31 4.19
CA SER A 75 -16.99 -11.86 4.31
C SER A 75 -17.84 -12.51 3.23
N ASN A 76 -19.04 -12.94 3.59
CA ASN A 76 -20.08 -13.30 2.63
C ASN A 76 -20.52 -12.07 1.80
#